data_AF-A0A9Q5GM07-F1
#
_entry.id   AF-A0A9Q5GM07-F1
#
_cell.length_a   1.000
_cell.length_b   1.000
_cell.length_c   1.000
_cell.angle_alpha   90.00
_cell.angle_beta   90.00
_cell.angle_gamma   90.00
#
_symmetry.space_group_name_H-M   'P 1'
#
loop_
_entity.id
_entity.type
_entity.pdbx_description
1 polymer ?
#
loop_
_entity_poly.entity_id
_entity_poly.type
_entity_poly.pdbx_seq_one_letter_code
_entity_poly.pdbx_strand_id
1 'polypeptide(L)' 'MVKAMIDSADQQEAPKRITLGSDAYDSIHKSLSDRLKELEAQKELAFSTDFTV' A
#
# COMPACT_ATOMS: atom_id res chain seq x y z
N MET A 1 16.27 12.09 6.80
CA MET A 1 16.16 11.03 5.77
C MET A 1 17.07 9.85 6.09
N VAL A 2 18.40 9.98 6.01
CA VAL A 2 19.37 8.88 6.26
C VAL A 2 19.17 8.17 7.60
N LYS A 3 18.92 8.91 8.68
CA LYS A 3 18.66 8.32 10.01
C LYS A 3 17.52 7.28 9.98
N ALA A 4 16.40 7.57 9.32
CA ALA A 4 15.28 6.63 9.22
C ALA A 4 15.63 5.35 8.44
N MET A 5 16.60 5.41 7.53
CA MET A 5 17.09 4.24 6.80
C MET A 5 17.96 3.36 7.69
N ILE A 6 18.86 3.97 8.46
CA ILE A 6 19.72 3.27 9.43
C ILE A 6 18.86 2.64 10.53
N ASP A 7 17.99 3.44 11.15
CA ASP A 7 17.09 2.98 12.21
C ASP A 7 16.18 1.82 11.75
N SER A 8 15.88 1.73 10.44
CA SER A 8 15.13 0.60 9.88
C SER A 8 15.99 -0.62 9.62
N ALA A 9 17.26 -0.47 9.29
CA ALA A 9 18.18 -1.59 9.10
C ALA A 9 18.50 -2.28 10.42
N ASP A 10 18.49 -1.53 11.52
CA ASP A 10 18.74 -2.03 12.88
C ASP A 10 17.50 -2.71 13.51
N GLN A 11 16.33 -2.66 12.86
CA GLN A 11 15.12 -3.34 13.34
C GLN A 11 15.17 -4.85 13.09
N GLN A 12 14.75 -5.64 14.08
CA GLN A 12 14.64 -7.09 13.96
C GLN A 12 13.67 -7.51 12.83
N GLU A 13 12.61 -6.73 12.62
CA GLU A 13 11.69 -6.86 11.48
C GLU A 13 11.53 -5.51 10.78
N ALA A 14 12.35 -5.27 9.76
CA ALA A 14 12.29 -4.04 9.00
C ALA A 14 10.99 -3.95 8.15
N PRO A 15 10.38 -2.76 8.03
CA PRO A 15 9.25 -2.56 7.12
C PRO A 15 9.63 -2.88 5.67
N LYS A 16 8.70 -3.50 4.93
CA LYS A 16 8.89 -3.80 3.49
C LYS A 16 9.12 -2.55 2.63
N ARG A 17 8.66 -1.39 3.10
CA ARG A 17 8.85 -0.08 2.44
C ARG A 17 8.89 1.03 3.48
N ILE A 18 9.87 1.91 3.33
CA ILE A 18 9.99 3.16 4.09
C ILE A 18 9.79 4.31 3.11
N THR A 19 8.68 5.03 3.22
CA THR A 19 8.45 6.23 2.40
C THR A 19 9.13 7.43 3.06
N LEU A 20 9.96 8.15 2.31
CA LEU A 20 10.79 9.23 2.83
C LEU A 20 10.30 10.58 2.31
N GLY A 21 9.64 11.35 3.17
CA GLY A 21 9.12 12.69 2.86
C GLY A 21 7.61 12.71 2.55
N SER A 22 7.00 13.87 2.76
CA SER A 22 5.55 14.10 2.59
C SER A 22 5.12 13.93 1.14
N ASP A 23 5.86 14.49 0.18
CA ASP A 23 5.45 14.46 -1.23
C ASP A 23 5.42 13.03 -1.79
N ALA A 24 6.40 12.21 -1.39
CA ALA A 24 6.43 10.80 -1.70
C ALA A 24 5.26 10.05 -1.04
N TYR A 25 4.92 10.41 0.21
CA TYR A 25 3.76 9.86 0.90
C TYR A 25 2.46 10.22 0.19
N ASP A 26 2.22 11.49 -0.12
CA ASP A 26 0.99 11.97 -0.74
C ASP A 26 0.79 11.36 -2.13
N SER A 27 1.87 11.25 -2.92
CA SER A 27 1.85 10.61 -4.23
C SER A 27 1.48 9.12 -4.16
N ILE A 28 2.14 8.37 -3.26
CA ILE A 28 1.87 6.94 -3.08
C ILE A 28 0.47 6.72 -2.52
N HIS A 29 0.09 7.49 -1.50
CA HIS A 29 -1.22 7.41 -0.87
C HIS A 29 -2.33 7.64 -1.90
N LYS A 30 -2.24 8.72 -2.68
CA LYS A 30 -3.20 9.02 -3.75
C LYS A 30 -3.33 7.87 -4.74
N SER A 31 -2.20 7.35 -5.25
CA SER A 31 -2.22 6.25 -6.21
C SER A 31 -2.86 4.97 -5.64
N LEU A 32 -2.56 4.63 -4.39
CA LEU A 32 -3.13 3.46 -3.73
C LEU A 32 -4.63 3.63 -3.47
N SER A 33 -5.06 4.79 -3.00
CA SER A 33 -6.48 5.09 -2.78
C SER A 33 -7.29 5.05 -4.07
N ASP A 34 -6.75 5.64 -5.16
CA ASP A 34 -7.41 5.65 -6.46
C ASP A 34 -7.57 4.20 -6.98
N ARG A 35 -6.53 3.37 -6.88
CA ARG A 35 -6.58 1.95 -7.27
C ARG A 35 -7.53 1.12 -6.39
N LEU A 36 -7.57 1.38 -5.08
CA LEU A 36 -8.48 0.70 -4.18
C LEU A 36 -9.93 1.02 -4.53
N LYS A 37 -10.24 2.30 -4.80
CA LYS A 37 -11.56 2.74 -5.21
C LYS A 37 -12.03 2.05 -6.50
N GLU A 38 -11.14 1.94 -7.50
CA GLU A 38 -11.44 1.23 -8.75
C GLU A 38 -11.73 -0.26 -8.52
N LEU A 39 -10.96 -0.91 -7.65
CA LEU A 39 -11.18 -2.31 -7.26
C LEU A 39 -12.53 -2.49 -6.55
N GLU A 40 -12.82 -1.65 -5.56
CA GLU A 40 -14.05 -1.73 -4.76
C GLU A 40 -15.31 -1.48 -5.59
N ALA A 41 -15.22 -0.63 -6.63
CA ALA A 41 -16.32 -0.41 -7.56
C ALA A 41 -16.74 -1.67 -8.33
N GLN A 42 -15.86 -2.68 -8.42
CA GLN A 42 -16.12 -3.96 -9.10
C GLN A 42 -16.35 -5.12 -8.13
N LYS A 43 -16.55 -4.86 -6.83
CA LYS A 43 -16.64 -5.88 -5.79
C LYS A 43 -17.71 -6.95 -6.08
N GLU A 44 -18.94 -6.52 -6.37
CA GLU A 44 -20.05 -7.46 -6.62
C GLU A 44 -19.79 -8.34 -7.84
N LEU A 45 -19.20 -7.77 -8.91
CA LEU A 45 -18.81 -8.54 -10.08
C LEU A 45 -17.74 -9.57 -9.74
N ALA A 46 -16.69 -9.17 -9.00
CA ALA A 46 -15.65 -10.10 -8.56
C ALA A 46 -16.25 -11.27 -7.77
N PHE A 47 -17.14 -10.98 -6.81
CA PHE A 47 -17.76 -12.01 -5.97
C PHE A 47 -18.74 -12.91 -6.74
N SER A 48 -19.38 -12.40 -7.80
CA SER A 48 -20.25 -13.22 -8.66
C SER A 48 -19.52 -14.36 -9.39
N THR A 49 -18.18 -14.32 -9.44
CA THR A 49 -17.37 -15.35 -10.08
C THR A 49 -16.94 -16.47 -9.14
N ASP A 50 -17.31 -16.41 -7.86
CA ASP A 50 -17.01 -17.46 -6.90
C ASP A 50 -17.68 -18.77 -7.29
N PHE A 51 -16.91 -19.86 -7.30
CA PHE A 51 -17.46 -21.20 -7.45
C PHE A 51 -18.06 -21.65 -6.12
N THR A 52 -19.38 -21.80 -6.09
CA THR A 52 -20.10 -22.37 -4.93
C THR A 52 -20.28 -23.87 -5.12
N VAL A 53 -19.69 -24.67 -4.22
CA VAL A 53 -19.87 -26.14 -4.10
C VAL A 53 -21.02 -26.49 -3.17
#